data_AF-A0A821ZDQ7-F1
#
_entry.id   AF-A0A821ZDQ7-F1
#
_cell.length_a   1.000
_cell.length_b   1.000
_cell.length_c   1.000
_cell.angle_alpha   90.00
_cell.angle_beta   90.00
_cell.angle_gamma   90.00
#
_symmetry.space_group_name_H-M   'P 1'
#
loop_
_entity.id
_entity.type
_entity.pdbx_description
1 polymer ?
#
loop_
_entity_poly.entity_id
_entity_poly.type
_entity_poly.pdbx_seq_one_letter_code
_entity_poly.pdbx_strand_id
1 'polypeptide(L)'
;MTSKDAIEGGKNRLKRITDVQYEPGKLFMPIEGYEKMKLGSLEEAIEFLAAIVPDLRRKAYIAKQRCQEPKDGLTPDESASIFLTTQSIQVLESEQFLGKTGIRTLFNIQCSNAKIIKNHSYYAAEDEALLLPATQLEVTGKLDSGNGLHIITMKETQPVFPLLEPPYLLSETKKKSKATPGDSKKGGSKFEEMTMPDVDIRHVINNMKGSDRWNFKDKQVTAEDVKLIANELKTDKNCRELDLSKNGLTSAAVHYLSGMLKENTTLEKLYLGKNQIGDDRVRALCGVLKVHGNNTLEVLSLECNRITDRSVPGIIELLNQPNLILNALFIHSNRLSEESKQTLTVLAKTRNIWIRLDE
;
A
#
# COMPACT_ATOMS: atom_id res chain seq x y z
N MET A 1 -20.84 -47.73 -9.49
CA MET A 1 -20.48 -48.59 -8.34
C MET A 1 -19.33 -47.89 -7.62
N THR A 2 -19.66 -47.08 -6.61
CA THR A 2 -19.46 -47.35 -5.16
C THR A 2 -18.00 -47.16 -4.77
N SER A 3 -17.62 -46.35 -3.77
CA SER A 3 -18.33 -46.04 -2.53
C SER A 3 -17.53 -44.97 -1.75
N LYS A 4 -18.28 -44.01 -1.18
CA LYS A 4 -18.13 -43.40 0.15
C LYS A 4 -16.74 -42.94 0.60
N ASP A 5 -16.61 -41.62 0.74
CA ASP A 5 -16.44 -40.97 2.06
C ASP A 5 -17.29 -39.69 2.02
N ALA A 6 -18.53 -39.76 2.49
CA ALA A 6 -18.89 -39.43 3.87
C ALA A 6 -18.86 -37.92 4.12
N ILE A 7 -20.08 -37.37 4.07
CA ILE A 7 -20.49 -36.09 4.60
C ILE A 7 -20.11 -36.05 6.08
N GLU A 8 -19.07 -35.30 6.44
CA GLU A 8 -18.90 -34.76 7.79
C GLU A 8 -19.21 -33.26 7.75
N GLY A 9 -20.34 -32.90 8.36
CA GLY A 9 -20.71 -31.52 8.59
C GLY A 9 -19.77 -30.86 9.60
N GLY A 10 -19.35 -29.64 9.31
CA GLY A 10 -18.60 -28.85 10.29
C GLY A 10 -17.84 -27.68 9.68
N LYS A 11 -18.54 -26.55 9.56
CA LYS A 11 -18.06 -25.20 9.15
C LYS A 11 -17.84 -25.03 7.65
N ASN A 12 -18.85 -24.44 6.99
CA ASN A 12 -18.68 -23.64 5.76
C ASN A 12 -17.61 -22.58 6.04
N ARG A 13 -16.33 -22.93 5.85
CA ARG A 13 -15.28 -21.92 5.68
C ARG A 13 -15.56 -21.28 4.33
N LEU A 14 -16.00 -20.02 4.37
CA LEU A 14 -16.02 -19.09 3.23
C LEU A 14 -14.65 -19.18 2.53
N LYS A 15 -14.51 -20.07 1.54
CA LYS A 15 -13.30 -20.16 0.74
C LYS A 15 -13.43 -19.09 -0.33
N ARG A 16 -12.69 -18.00 -0.15
CA ARG A 16 -12.49 -16.97 -1.15
C ARG A 16 -11.87 -17.64 -2.38
N ILE A 17 -12.33 -17.29 -3.58
CA ILE A 17 -11.69 -17.73 -4.82
C ILE A 17 -10.41 -16.89 -4.95
N THR A 18 -9.27 -17.55 -4.88
CA THR A 18 -7.92 -16.93 -4.91
C THR A 18 -7.08 -17.73 -5.88
N ASP A 19 -6.30 -17.02 -6.70
CA ASP A 19 -5.24 -17.54 -7.57
C ASP A 19 -3.97 -17.93 -6.79
N VAL A 20 -3.95 -17.67 -5.48
CA VAL A 20 -2.86 -17.99 -4.56
C VAL A 20 -3.04 -19.41 -4.02
N GLN A 21 -2.01 -20.26 -4.17
CA GLN A 21 -2.02 -21.66 -3.71
C GLN A 21 -2.21 -21.81 -2.19
N TYR A 22 -1.91 -20.76 -1.42
CA TYR A 22 -2.07 -20.74 0.03
C TYR A 22 -2.37 -19.31 0.52
N GLU A 23 -3.62 -19.04 0.88
CA GLU A 23 -3.98 -17.81 1.59
C GLU A 23 -3.78 -18.01 3.11
N PRO A 24 -3.13 -17.07 3.83
CA PRO A 24 -3.14 -17.11 5.27
C PRO A 24 -4.59 -16.93 5.74
N GLY A 25 -5.15 -17.94 6.42
CA GLY A 25 -6.52 -17.93 6.96
C GLY A 25 -6.78 -16.92 8.10
N LYS A 26 -5.94 -15.88 8.19
CA LYS A 26 -6.03 -14.80 9.14
C LYS A 26 -6.79 -13.65 8.48
N LEU A 27 -8.06 -13.45 8.87
CA LEU A 27 -8.73 -12.20 8.57
C LEU A 27 -7.97 -11.06 9.25
N PHE A 28 -7.54 -10.08 8.46
CA PHE A 28 -7.04 -8.82 9.01
C PHE A 28 -8.24 -8.00 9.47
N MET A 29 -8.16 -7.47 10.68
CA MET A 29 -9.15 -6.50 11.14
C MET A 29 -8.98 -5.19 10.36
N PRO A 30 -10.06 -4.42 10.15
CA PRO A 30 -9.95 -3.05 9.66
C PRO A 30 -8.92 -2.27 10.49
N ILE A 31 -8.16 -1.40 9.83
CA ILE A 31 -7.19 -0.53 10.52
C ILE A 31 -8.00 0.47 11.35
N GLU A 32 -7.98 0.34 12.67
CA GLU A 32 -8.69 1.25 13.57
C GLU A 32 -8.20 2.70 13.39
N GLY A 33 -9.14 3.63 13.26
CA GLY A 33 -8.87 5.05 13.07
C GLY A 33 -8.70 5.48 11.61
N TYR A 34 -8.55 4.53 10.67
CA TYR A 34 -8.49 4.85 9.23
C TYR A 34 -9.82 5.43 8.74
N GLU A 35 -10.93 4.99 9.32
CA GLU A 35 -12.26 5.55 9.06
C GLU A 35 -12.39 7.02 9.45
N LYS A 36 -11.46 7.57 10.24
CA LYS A 36 -11.47 8.98 10.66
C LYS A 36 -10.42 9.81 9.92
N MET A 37 -9.56 9.19 9.13
CA MET A 37 -8.59 9.91 8.31
C MET A 37 -9.32 10.68 7.21
N LYS A 38 -9.04 11.97 7.09
CA LYS A 38 -9.52 12.76 5.96
C LYS A 38 -8.84 12.27 4.69
N LEU A 39 -9.64 12.03 3.65
CA LEU A 39 -9.10 11.78 2.32
C LEU A 39 -8.33 13.03 1.85
N GLY A 40 -7.17 12.80 1.23
CA GLY A 40 -6.36 13.87 0.63
C GLY A 40 -7.07 14.51 -0.56
N SER A 41 -6.49 15.60 -1.07
CA SER A 41 -7.01 16.26 -2.27
C SER A 41 -6.88 15.36 -3.50
N LEU A 42 -7.71 15.60 -4.51
CA LEU A 42 -7.60 14.92 -5.80
C LEU A 42 -6.24 15.17 -6.45
N GLU A 43 -5.64 16.35 -6.27
CA GLU A 43 -4.32 16.68 -6.80
C GLU A 43 -3.22 15.82 -6.16
N GLU A 44 -3.25 15.64 -4.83
CA GLU A 44 -2.33 14.75 -4.12
C GLU A 44 -2.53 13.29 -4.58
N ALA A 45 -3.78 12.85 -4.77
CA ALA A 45 -4.09 11.49 -5.19
C ALA A 45 -3.58 11.18 -6.61
N ILE A 46 -3.65 12.15 -7.54
CA ILE A 46 -3.22 11.96 -8.92
C ILE A 46 -1.75 12.30 -9.15
N GLU A 47 -1.04 12.86 -8.17
CA GLU A 47 0.32 13.40 -8.36
C GLU A 47 1.27 12.37 -8.97
N PHE A 48 1.25 11.14 -8.44
CA PHE A 48 2.05 10.02 -8.93
C PHE A 48 1.66 9.58 -10.34
N LEU A 49 0.37 9.61 -10.66
CA LEU A 49 -0.15 9.18 -11.96
C LEU A 49 -0.01 10.26 -13.03
N ALA A 50 0.04 11.53 -12.63
CA ALA A 50 0.13 12.68 -13.52
C ALA A 50 1.45 12.76 -14.28
N ALA A 51 2.50 12.07 -13.78
CA ALA A 51 3.77 11.92 -14.48
C ALA A 51 3.72 10.87 -15.60
N ILE A 52 2.77 9.94 -15.54
CA ILE A 52 2.67 8.77 -16.43
C ILE A 52 1.51 8.93 -17.42
N VAL A 53 0.43 9.56 -16.99
CA VAL A 53 -0.80 9.73 -17.77
C VAL A 53 -0.87 11.17 -18.29
N PRO A 54 -0.69 11.40 -19.61
CA PRO A 54 -0.84 12.70 -20.22
C PRO A 54 -2.22 13.30 -19.92
N ASP A 55 -2.27 14.63 -19.75
CA ASP A 55 -3.49 15.40 -19.48
C ASP A 55 -4.26 15.04 -18.19
N LEU A 56 -3.74 14.15 -17.32
CA LEU A 56 -4.46 13.77 -16.10
C LEU A 56 -4.75 14.96 -15.19
N ARG A 57 -3.78 15.89 -15.04
CA ARG A 57 -3.97 17.14 -14.28
C ARG A 57 -5.09 18.00 -14.87
N ARG A 58 -5.14 18.10 -16.20
CA ARG A 58 -6.17 18.87 -16.91
C ARG A 58 -7.54 18.21 -16.75
N LYS A 59 -7.62 16.88 -16.84
CA LYS A 59 -8.87 16.12 -16.62
C LYS A 59 -9.37 16.29 -15.20
N ALA A 60 -8.50 16.19 -14.21
CA ALA A 60 -8.85 16.42 -12.81
C ALA A 60 -9.33 17.84 -12.54
N TYR A 61 -8.67 18.84 -13.12
CA TYR A 61 -9.12 20.22 -13.06
C TYR A 61 -10.54 20.38 -13.64
N ILE A 62 -10.81 19.83 -14.83
CA ILE A 62 -12.14 19.89 -15.46
C ILE A 62 -13.20 19.18 -14.61
N ALA A 63 -12.88 18.00 -14.06
CA ALA A 63 -13.78 17.25 -13.19
C ALA A 63 -14.15 18.07 -11.94
N LYS A 64 -13.17 18.69 -11.28
CA LYS A 64 -13.42 19.59 -10.14
C LYS A 64 -14.31 20.77 -10.47
N GLN A 65 -14.07 21.43 -11.60
CA GLN A 65 -14.88 22.56 -12.05
C GLN A 65 -16.34 22.17 -12.27
N ARG A 66 -16.61 20.93 -12.68
CA ARG A 66 -17.98 20.39 -12.85
C ARG A 66 -18.61 19.92 -11.54
N CYS A 67 -17.80 19.62 -10.53
CA CYS A 67 -18.25 19.08 -9.23
C CYS A 67 -18.13 20.08 -8.08
N GLN A 68 -18.22 21.40 -8.34
CA GLN A 68 -18.09 22.44 -7.32
C GLN A 68 -19.21 22.43 -6.26
N GLU A 69 -20.40 21.91 -6.62
CA GLU A 69 -21.56 21.76 -5.72
C GLU A 69 -21.90 20.28 -5.53
N PRO A 70 -21.07 19.53 -4.78
CA PRO A 70 -21.28 18.10 -4.57
C PRO A 70 -22.53 17.84 -3.72
N LYS A 71 -23.28 16.80 -4.09
CA LYS A 71 -24.43 16.27 -3.34
C LYS A 71 -23.98 15.22 -2.32
N ASP A 72 -24.93 14.73 -1.52
CA ASP A 72 -24.76 13.55 -0.67
C ASP A 72 -23.65 13.64 0.39
N GLY A 73 -23.32 14.88 0.79
CA GLY A 73 -22.33 15.20 1.83
C GLY A 73 -20.87 15.03 1.40
N LEU A 74 -20.60 14.86 0.11
CA LEU A 74 -19.26 14.70 -0.43
C LEU A 74 -18.54 16.04 -0.58
N THR A 75 -17.21 15.99 -0.58
CA THR A 75 -16.34 17.09 -0.98
C THR A 75 -16.27 17.19 -2.51
N PRO A 76 -15.92 18.37 -3.06
CA PRO A 76 -15.70 18.52 -4.50
C PRO A 76 -14.64 17.55 -5.04
N ASP A 77 -13.62 17.27 -4.25
CA ASP A 77 -12.56 16.29 -4.54
C ASP A 77 -13.10 14.85 -4.69
N GLU A 78 -13.90 14.39 -3.73
CA GLU A 78 -14.51 13.06 -3.76
C GLU A 78 -15.46 12.91 -4.94
N SER A 79 -16.31 13.91 -5.18
CA SER A 79 -17.23 13.91 -6.32
C SER A 79 -16.49 13.93 -7.66
N ALA A 80 -15.42 14.72 -7.78
CA ALA A 80 -14.59 14.77 -8.98
C ALA A 80 -13.83 13.45 -9.21
N SER A 81 -13.40 12.77 -8.14
CA SER A 81 -12.79 11.44 -8.24
C SER A 81 -13.77 10.42 -8.82
N ILE A 82 -15.00 10.37 -8.31
CA ILE A 82 -16.05 9.49 -8.83
C ILE A 82 -16.31 9.80 -10.32
N PHE A 83 -16.45 11.08 -10.65
CA PHE A 83 -16.67 11.54 -12.03
C PHE A 83 -15.56 11.09 -12.99
N LEU A 84 -14.29 11.17 -12.58
CA LEU A 84 -13.17 10.70 -13.41
C LEU A 84 -13.19 9.19 -13.60
N THR A 85 -13.47 8.42 -12.55
CA THR A 85 -13.48 6.96 -12.63
C THR A 85 -14.60 6.41 -13.50
N THR A 86 -15.70 7.16 -13.63
CA THR A 86 -16.90 6.77 -14.40
C THR A 86 -16.84 7.28 -15.84
N GLN A 87 -15.88 8.15 -16.18
CA GLN A 87 -15.70 8.69 -17.54
C GLN A 87 -15.30 7.63 -18.58
N SER A 88 -14.72 6.50 -18.16
CA SER A 88 -14.11 5.50 -19.06
C SER A 88 -14.99 4.28 -19.35
N ILE A 89 -16.31 4.44 -19.47
CA ILE A 89 -17.21 3.32 -19.81
C ILE A 89 -16.88 2.67 -21.17
N GLN A 90 -16.23 3.40 -22.08
CA GLN A 90 -15.71 2.86 -23.35
C GLN A 90 -14.73 1.69 -23.14
N VAL A 91 -14.10 1.58 -21.97
CA VAL A 91 -13.29 0.40 -21.60
C VAL A 91 -14.15 -0.86 -21.50
N LEU A 92 -15.41 -0.75 -21.07
CA LEU A 92 -16.35 -1.87 -21.05
C LEU A 92 -16.78 -2.29 -22.46
N GLU A 93 -16.83 -1.36 -23.42
CA GLU A 93 -17.10 -1.65 -24.83
C GLU A 93 -15.89 -2.25 -25.57
N SER A 94 -14.70 -2.20 -24.97
CA SER A 94 -13.50 -2.81 -25.53
C SER A 94 -13.59 -4.34 -25.54
N GLU A 95 -13.00 -4.98 -26.57
CA GLU A 95 -12.96 -6.45 -26.64
C GLU A 95 -12.24 -7.10 -25.44
N GLN A 96 -11.46 -6.33 -24.67
CA GLN A 96 -10.74 -6.82 -23.48
C GLN A 96 -11.61 -6.99 -22.24
N PHE A 97 -12.78 -6.36 -22.16
CA PHE A 97 -13.65 -6.42 -20.97
C PHE A 97 -14.97 -7.14 -21.25
N LEU A 98 -15.84 -6.54 -22.05
CA LEU A 98 -17.20 -7.03 -22.33
C LEU A 98 -17.43 -7.21 -23.84
N GLY A 99 -16.37 -7.59 -24.55
CA GLY A 99 -16.37 -7.92 -25.97
C GLY A 99 -17.47 -8.92 -26.38
N LYS A 100 -17.80 -8.93 -27.67
CA LYS A 100 -18.87 -9.81 -28.20
C LYS A 100 -18.43 -11.27 -28.30
N THR A 101 -17.12 -11.53 -28.30
CA THR A 101 -16.48 -12.84 -28.48
C THR A 101 -15.36 -13.06 -27.44
N GLY A 102 -14.85 -14.29 -27.30
CA GLY A 102 -13.77 -14.60 -26.37
C GLY A 102 -14.22 -15.04 -24.96
N ILE A 103 -13.29 -15.48 -24.11
CA ILE A 103 -13.61 -15.91 -22.75
C ILE A 103 -13.79 -14.66 -21.87
N ARG A 104 -14.97 -14.48 -21.29
CA ARG A 104 -15.33 -13.33 -20.46
C ARG A 104 -16.23 -13.72 -19.29
N THR A 105 -16.18 -12.96 -18.22
CA THR A 105 -16.97 -13.20 -17.00
C THR A 105 -17.78 -11.98 -16.61
N LEU A 106 -19.09 -12.14 -16.51
CA LEU A 106 -20.01 -11.13 -16.00
C LEU A 106 -20.40 -11.48 -14.56
N PHE A 107 -20.27 -10.52 -13.66
CA PHE A 107 -20.65 -10.68 -12.26
C PHE A 107 -22.03 -10.07 -12.02
N ASN A 108 -23.01 -10.90 -11.69
CA ASN A 108 -24.32 -10.44 -11.25
C ASN A 108 -24.33 -10.36 -9.72
N ILE A 109 -24.27 -9.15 -9.16
CA ILE A 109 -24.07 -8.94 -7.72
C ILE A 109 -25.36 -8.42 -7.09
N GLN A 110 -25.97 -9.23 -6.23
CA GLN A 110 -27.06 -8.79 -5.36
C GLN A 110 -26.46 -8.19 -4.08
N CYS A 111 -26.58 -6.89 -3.88
CA CYS A 111 -26.05 -6.18 -2.72
C CYS A 111 -27.13 -5.26 -2.11
N SER A 112 -27.08 -5.10 -0.79
CA SER A 112 -27.98 -4.21 -0.04
C SER A 112 -27.28 -2.95 0.47
N ASN A 113 -25.95 -3.00 0.67
CA ASN A 113 -25.17 -1.90 1.24
C ASN A 113 -24.40 -1.08 0.18
N ALA A 114 -24.60 -1.35 -1.10
CA ALA A 114 -23.96 -0.55 -2.14
C ALA A 114 -24.48 0.88 -2.12
N LYS A 115 -23.56 1.85 -2.27
CA LYS A 115 -23.91 3.26 -2.30
C LYS A 115 -24.15 3.71 -3.74
N ILE A 116 -25.36 4.15 -4.04
CA ILE A 116 -25.71 4.69 -5.35
C ILE A 116 -24.92 5.99 -5.55
N ILE A 117 -24.25 6.11 -6.69
CA ILE A 117 -23.41 7.26 -7.05
C ILE A 117 -23.86 7.96 -8.33
N LYS A 118 -25.08 7.66 -8.81
CA LYS A 118 -25.67 8.27 -10.02
C LYS A 118 -25.52 9.79 -10.09
N ASN A 119 -25.68 10.49 -8.98
CA ASN A 119 -25.56 11.96 -8.89
C ASN A 119 -24.14 12.49 -9.17
N HIS A 120 -23.14 11.63 -9.11
CA HIS A 120 -21.72 11.93 -9.25
C HIS A 120 -21.08 11.23 -10.46
N SER A 121 -21.85 10.42 -11.18
CA SER A 121 -21.42 9.72 -12.38
C SER A 121 -21.21 10.67 -13.55
N TYR A 122 -20.27 10.34 -14.43
CA TYR A 122 -20.17 10.93 -15.76
C TYR A 122 -21.43 10.65 -16.61
N TYR A 123 -22.06 9.49 -16.42
CA TYR A 123 -23.21 9.02 -17.20
C TYR A 123 -24.50 9.10 -16.37
N ALA A 124 -25.19 10.24 -16.45
CA ALA A 124 -26.42 10.48 -15.67
C ALA A 124 -27.58 9.49 -15.95
N ALA A 125 -27.53 8.75 -17.07
CA ALA A 125 -28.53 7.76 -17.43
C ALA A 125 -28.30 6.39 -16.73
N GLU A 126 -27.08 6.13 -16.25
CA GLU A 126 -26.71 4.85 -15.66
C GLU A 126 -26.93 4.86 -14.13
N ASP A 127 -27.35 3.72 -13.59
CA ASP A 127 -27.53 3.52 -12.16
C ASP A 127 -26.26 2.93 -11.54
N GLU A 128 -25.20 3.75 -11.51
CA GLU A 128 -23.92 3.33 -10.93
C GLU A 128 -23.98 3.24 -9.40
N ALA A 129 -23.36 2.20 -8.85
CA ALA A 129 -23.26 1.95 -7.43
C ALA A 129 -21.84 1.53 -7.02
N LEU A 130 -21.38 2.02 -5.87
CA LEU A 130 -20.12 1.61 -5.25
C LEU A 130 -20.36 0.49 -4.25
N LEU A 131 -19.63 -0.61 -4.43
CA LEU A 131 -19.47 -1.61 -3.39
C LEU A 131 -18.51 -1.08 -2.33
N LEU A 132 -18.92 -1.11 -1.07
CA LEU A 132 -18.09 -0.62 0.02
C LEU A 132 -16.87 -1.54 0.23
N PRO A 133 -15.73 -1.01 0.70
CA PRO A 133 -14.58 -1.83 1.06
C PRO A 133 -14.97 -2.95 2.03
N ALA A 134 -14.36 -4.12 1.84
CA ALA A 134 -14.62 -5.33 2.62
C ALA A 134 -16.06 -5.91 2.52
N THR A 135 -16.86 -5.50 1.52
CA THR A 135 -18.12 -6.18 1.19
C THR A 135 -17.86 -7.68 0.96
N GLN A 136 -18.54 -8.54 1.71
CA GLN A 136 -18.40 -9.99 1.60
C GLN A 136 -19.46 -10.54 0.65
N LEU A 137 -19.01 -11.19 -0.42
CA LEU A 137 -19.88 -11.77 -1.44
C LEU A 137 -19.74 -13.29 -1.43
N GLU A 138 -20.87 -13.99 -1.46
CA GLU A 138 -20.94 -15.45 -1.65
C GLU A 138 -21.39 -15.75 -3.09
N VAL A 139 -20.72 -16.70 -3.73
CA VAL A 139 -21.12 -17.19 -5.06
C VAL A 139 -22.35 -18.08 -4.93
N THR A 140 -23.49 -17.63 -5.45
CA THR A 140 -24.77 -18.34 -5.40
C THR A 140 -25.11 -19.06 -6.69
N GLY A 141 -24.46 -18.71 -7.81
CA GLY A 141 -24.72 -19.34 -9.10
C GLY A 141 -23.58 -19.14 -10.09
N LYS A 142 -23.48 -20.08 -11.03
CA LYS A 142 -22.60 -20.00 -12.20
C LYS A 142 -23.40 -20.45 -13.42
N LEU A 143 -23.37 -19.66 -14.48
CA LEU A 143 -24.06 -19.95 -15.73
C LEU A 143 -23.06 -19.76 -16.88
N ASP A 144 -23.00 -20.74 -17.78
CA ASP A 144 -22.31 -20.57 -19.06
C ASP A 144 -23.37 -20.22 -20.11
N SER A 145 -23.32 -18.99 -20.61
CA SER A 145 -24.27 -18.47 -21.62
C SER A 145 -23.82 -18.76 -23.05
N GLY A 146 -22.73 -19.52 -23.24
CA GLY A 146 -22.17 -19.84 -24.55
C GLY A 146 -21.31 -18.71 -25.13
N ASN A 147 -20.64 -19.01 -26.24
CA ASN A 147 -19.66 -18.13 -26.90
C ASN A 147 -18.52 -17.65 -25.99
N GLY A 148 -18.25 -18.34 -24.86
CA GLY A 148 -17.24 -17.98 -23.87
C GLY A 148 -17.71 -17.02 -22.76
N LEU A 149 -19.02 -16.78 -22.61
CA LEU A 149 -19.56 -15.88 -21.57
C LEU A 149 -19.95 -16.68 -20.34
N HIS A 150 -19.21 -16.48 -19.24
CA HIS A 150 -19.56 -17.03 -17.94
C HIS A 150 -20.21 -15.96 -17.08
N ILE A 151 -21.39 -16.23 -16.54
CA ILE A 151 -22.08 -15.36 -15.59
C ILE A 151 -21.91 -15.97 -14.20
N ILE A 152 -21.34 -15.20 -13.27
CA ILE A 152 -21.21 -15.59 -11.87
C ILE A 152 -22.18 -14.73 -11.06
N THR A 153 -23.18 -15.38 -10.46
CA THR A 153 -24.12 -14.72 -9.56
C THR A 153 -23.56 -14.75 -8.15
N MET A 154 -23.55 -13.59 -7.50
CA MET A 154 -23.04 -13.41 -6.16
C MET A 154 -24.06 -12.65 -5.33
N LYS A 155 -24.09 -12.93 -4.03
CA LYS A 155 -24.94 -12.23 -3.08
C LYS A 155 -24.11 -11.71 -1.91
N GLU A 156 -24.39 -10.47 -1.50
CA GLU A 156 -23.83 -9.90 -0.30
C GLU A 156 -24.26 -10.70 0.93
N THR A 157 -23.26 -11.04 1.73
CA THR A 157 -23.41 -11.74 3.00
C THR A 157 -23.19 -10.75 4.14
N GLN A 158 -23.89 -10.97 5.25
CA GLN A 158 -23.67 -10.17 6.44
C GLN A 158 -22.23 -10.42 6.92
N PRO A 159 -21.43 -9.37 7.07
CA PRO A 159 -20.05 -9.50 7.48
C PRO A 159 -20.00 -10.08 8.90
N VAL A 160 -19.04 -10.98 9.15
CA VAL A 160 -18.84 -11.63 10.46
C VAL A 160 -18.54 -10.60 11.57
N PHE A 161 -18.18 -9.38 11.19
CA PHE A 161 -17.98 -8.23 12.06
C PHE A 161 -18.82 -7.06 11.55
N PRO A 162 -19.37 -6.20 12.43
CA PRO A 162 -20.01 -4.98 11.99
C PRO A 162 -19.00 -4.14 11.19
N LEU A 163 -19.35 -3.80 9.95
CA LEU A 163 -18.56 -2.85 9.17
C LEU A 163 -18.56 -1.52 9.95
N LEU A 164 -17.38 -0.92 10.11
CA LEU A 164 -17.28 0.42 10.66
C LEU A 164 -18.14 1.34 9.80
N GLU A 165 -19.14 1.97 10.41
CA GLU A 165 -19.95 2.95 9.70
C GLU A 165 -19.01 4.03 9.14
N PRO A 166 -19.13 4.37 7.85
CA PRO A 166 -18.34 5.44 7.30
C PRO A 166 -18.56 6.73 8.09
N PRO A 167 -17.50 7.54 8.31
CA PRO A 167 -17.51 8.68 9.22
C PRO A 167 -18.59 9.73 8.91
N TYR A 168 -19.08 9.77 7.67
CA TYR A 168 -20.09 10.73 7.22
C TYR A 168 -21.51 10.43 7.70
N LEU A 169 -21.84 9.19 8.07
CA LEU A 169 -23.18 8.83 8.59
C LEU A 169 -23.39 9.19 10.07
N LEU A 170 -22.30 9.48 10.81
CA LEU A 170 -22.37 9.87 12.22
C LEU A 170 -22.98 11.26 12.45
N SER A 171 -23.21 12.03 11.38
CA SER A 171 -23.77 13.38 11.44
C SER A 171 -25.30 13.42 11.51
N GLU A 172 -26.00 12.35 11.11
CA GLU A 172 -27.47 12.36 11.01
C GLU A 172 -28.20 11.77 12.23
N THR A 173 -27.51 11.02 13.09
CA THR A 173 -28.16 10.35 14.25
C THR A 173 -28.14 11.16 15.55
N LYS A 174 -27.49 12.33 15.60
CA LYS A 174 -27.53 13.24 16.77
C LYS A 174 -28.55 14.37 16.64
N LYS A 175 -29.78 14.06 16.23
CA LYS A 175 -30.95 14.92 16.48
C LYS A 175 -32.13 14.09 16.97
N LYS A 176 -32.04 13.60 18.22
CA LYS A 176 -33.15 13.41 19.17
C LYS A 176 -32.66 12.68 20.43
N SER A 177 -32.24 13.44 21.43
CA SER A 177 -32.62 13.16 22.83
C SER A 177 -32.34 14.40 23.67
N LYS A 178 -33.37 14.79 24.43
CA LYS A 178 -33.42 15.96 25.30
C LYS A 178 -32.56 15.75 26.55
N ALA A 179 -32.08 16.87 27.07
CA ALA A 179 -31.29 17.04 28.28
C ALA A 179 -31.91 16.49 29.58
N THR A 180 -31.04 16.17 30.54
CA THR A 180 -31.18 16.61 31.94
C THR A 180 -29.78 16.88 32.53
N PRO A 181 -29.61 17.91 33.39
CA PRO A 181 -28.31 18.31 33.91
C PRO A 181 -28.02 17.69 35.28
N GLY A 182 -26.78 17.23 35.48
CA GLY A 182 -26.29 16.76 36.77
C GLY A 182 -24.80 17.05 36.90
N ASP A 183 -24.47 17.95 37.82
CA ASP A 183 -23.12 18.36 38.19
C ASP A 183 -22.23 17.19 38.62
N SER A 184 -21.00 17.15 38.13
CA SER A 184 -19.83 16.75 38.92
C SER A 184 -18.53 17.14 38.21
N LYS A 185 -17.91 18.21 38.70
CA LYS A 185 -16.48 18.49 38.52
C LYS A 185 -15.66 17.46 39.30
N LYS A 186 -14.67 16.85 38.64
CA LYS A 186 -13.34 16.42 39.13
C LYS A 186 -12.66 15.77 37.91
N GLY A 187 -11.68 16.37 37.25
CA GLY A 187 -10.34 16.60 37.79
C GLY A 187 -9.51 15.32 37.61
N GLY A 188 -8.79 15.18 36.50
CA GLY A 188 -7.94 14.01 36.23
C GLY A 188 -7.27 14.04 34.86
N SER A 189 -6.04 14.55 34.84
CA SER A 189 -4.96 14.39 33.85
C SER A 189 -5.29 14.54 32.36
N LYS A 190 -4.89 15.70 31.81
CA LYS A 190 -4.31 15.79 30.46
C LYS A 190 -3.32 14.64 30.27
N PHE A 191 -3.58 13.76 29.30
CA PHE A 191 -2.48 13.11 28.59
C PHE A 191 -1.93 14.18 27.63
N GLU A 192 -1.12 15.07 28.19
CA GLU A 192 -0.07 15.71 27.39
C GLU A 192 0.87 14.57 27.02
N GLU A 193 0.79 14.15 25.76
CA GLU A 193 1.83 13.36 25.13
C GLU A 193 3.14 14.13 25.32
N MET A 194 3.95 13.64 26.25
CA MET A 194 5.18 14.27 26.68
C MET A 194 6.21 14.02 25.57
N THR A 195 6.15 14.85 24.51
CA THR A 195 7.23 14.98 23.54
C THR A 195 8.42 15.63 24.24
N MET A 196 9.49 14.85 24.40
CA MET A 196 10.79 15.33 24.84
C MET A 196 11.77 15.32 23.65
N PRO A 197 12.76 16.22 23.68
CA PRO A 197 12.90 17.34 22.77
C PRO A 197 13.19 16.90 21.33
N ASP A 198 12.54 17.57 20.37
CA ASP A 198 12.89 17.53 18.95
C ASP A 198 14.41 17.65 18.78
N VAL A 199 15.06 16.57 18.39
CA VAL A 199 16.28 16.73 17.59
C VAL A 199 15.79 17.37 16.31
N ASP A 200 15.99 18.68 16.16
CA ASP A 200 15.65 19.38 14.91
C ASP A 200 16.49 18.74 13.79
N ILE A 201 15.89 17.77 13.10
CA ILE A 201 16.54 17.03 12.04
C ILE A 201 17.03 17.98 10.95
N ARG A 202 16.37 19.14 10.78
CA ARG A 202 16.78 20.15 9.80
C ARG A 202 18.10 20.79 10.20
N HIS A 203 18.29 21.08 11.48
CA HIS A 203 19.58 21.56 11.98
C HIS A 203 20.68 20.51 11.77
N VAL A 204 20.38 19.24 12.06
CA VAL A 204 21.32 18.12 11.85
C VAL A 204 21.68 17.96 10.37
N ILE A 205 20.69 17.99 9.47
CA ILE A 205 20.89 17.92 8.02
C ILE A 205 21.74 19.11 7.54
N ASN A 206 21.43 20.33 7.97
CA ASN A 206 22.18 21.52 7.57
C ASN A 206 23.65 21.45 7.99
N ASN A 207 23.95 20.87 9.15
CA ASN A 207 25.32 20.64 9.60
C ASN A 207 26.04 19.50 8.84
N MET A 208 25.30 18.61 8.19
CA MET A 208 25.84 17.51 7.39
C MET A 208 25.95 17.82 5.90
N LYS A 209 25.42 18.96 5.43
CA LYS A 209 25.53 19.37 4.03
C LYS A 209 27.01 19.49 3.63
N GLY A 210 27.38 18.83 2.53
CA GLY A 210 28.77 18.77 2.07
C GLY A 210 29.62 17.67 2.71
N SER A 211 29.10 16.95 3.71
CA SER A 211 29.76 15.75 4.23
C SER A 211 29.51 14.54 3.31
N ASP A 212 30.49 13.66 3.24
CA ASP A 212 30.40 12.36 2.58
C ASP A 212 29.58 11.33 3.39
N ARG A 213 29.31 11.56 4.69
CA ARG A 213 28.61 10.60 5.55
C ARG A 213 27.54 11.22 6.42
N TRP A 214 26.32 10.71 6.27
CA TRP A 214 25.14 11.14 7.00
C TRP A 214 24.74 10.05 7.99
N ASN A 215 25.02 10.28 9.28
CA ASN A 215 24.73 9.32 10.34
C ASN A 215 23.50 9.74 11.14
N PHE A 216 22.44 8.96 11.00
CA PHE A 216 21.18 9.08 11.73
C PHE A 216 20.83 7.81 12.54
N LYS A 217 21.83 6.98 12.83
CA LYS A 217 21.63 5.77 13.62
C LYS A 217 21.12 6.08 15.02
N ASP A 218 20.07 5.37 15.44
CA ASP A 218 19.52 5.43 16.80
C ASP A 218 19.09 6.86 17.21
N LYS A 219 18.57 7.64 16.24
CA LYS A 219 18.14 9.04 16.43
C LYS A 219 16.63 9.23 16.47
N GLN A 220 15.86 8.14 16.56
CA GLN A 220 14.39 8.17 16.55
C GLN A 220 13.81 8.87 15.31
N VAL A 221 14.45 8.65 14.16
CA VAL A 221 14.05 9.29 12.88
C VAL A 221 12.65 8.86 12.48
N THR A 222 11.73 9.82 12.36
CA THR A 222 10.35 9.58 11.94
C THR A 222 10.24 9.46 10.41
N ALA A 223 9.07 9.10 9.89
CA ALA A 223 8.85 9.04 8.45
C ALA A 223 8.98 10.42 7.77
N GLU A 224 8.56 11.50 8.44
CA GLU A 224 8.69 12.86 7.93
C GLU A 224 10.16 13.31 7.93
N ASP A 225 10.94 12.89 8.93
CA ASP A 225 12.38 13.15 8.94
C ASP A 225 13.08 12.43 7.78
N VAL A 226 12.71 11.17 7.52
CA VAL A 226 13.21 10.43 6.34
C VAL A 226 12.80 11.12 5.05
N LYS A 227 11.61 11.70 4.95
CA LYS A 227 11.18 12.49 3.79
C LYS A 227 12.09 13.71 3.58
N LEU A 228 12.42 14.43 4.65
CA LEU A 228 13.34 15.56 4.59
C LEU A 228 14.74 15.13 4.16
N ILE A 229 15.29 14.07 4.78
CA ILE A 229 16.59 13.49 4.43
C ILE A 229 16.59 13.05 2.95
N ALA A 230 15.54 12.36 2.52
CA ALA A 230 15.38 11.87 1.15
C ALA A 230 15.37 13.02 0.14
N ASN A 231 14.64 14.11 0.41
CA ASN A 231 14.57 15.27 -0.47
C ASN A 231 15.92 15.98 -0.61
N GLU A 232 16.67 16.10 0.49
CA GLU A 232 17.99 16.73 0.47
C GLU A 232 19.01 15.86 -0.27
N LEU A 233 19.01 14.54 -0.04
CA LEU A 233 19.92 13.61 -0.71
C LEU A 233 19.66 13.46 -2.22
N LYS A 234 18.48 13.83 -2.73
CA LYS A 234 18.26 13.89 -4.19
C LYS A 234 19.16 14.94 -4.86
N THR A 235 19.41 16.05 -4.18
CA THR A 235 20.20 17.16 -4.72
C THR A 235 21.64 17.16 -4.20
N ASP A 236 21.92 16.58 -3.03
CA ASP A 236 23.27 16.46 -2.48
C ASP A 236 24.16 15.56 -3.34
N LYS A 237 25.29 16.12 -3.82
CA LYS A 237 26.26 15.43 -4.67
C LYS A 237 27.52 14.96 -3.93
N ASN A 238 27.58 15.16 -2.61
CA ASN A 238 28.73 14.84 -1.77
C ASN A 238 28.48 13.57 -0.95
N CYS A 239 27.28 13.38 -0.41
CA CYS A 239 26.97 12.24 0.44
C CYS A 239 27.17 10.90 -0.30
N ARG A 240 27.97 10.02 0.31
CA ARG A 240 28.29 8.65 -0.13
C ARG A 240 27.74 7.60 0.82
N GLU A 241 27.56 7.93 2.09
CA GLU A 241 27.14 6.98 3.12
C GLU A 241 25.96 7.51 3.94
N LEU A 242 24.89 6.71 4.04
CA LEU A 242 23.73 7.01 4.86
C LEU A 242 23.48 5.86 5.85
N ASP A 243 23.50 6.18 7.15
CA ASP A 243 23.12 5.25 8.21
C ASP A 243 21.80 5.66 8.87
N LEU A 244 20.76 4.86 8.66
CA LEU A 244 19.44 5.01 9.27
C LEU A 244 19.10 3.83 10.19
N SER A 245 20.10 3.10 10.67
CA SER A 245 19.89 1.90 11.49
C SER A 245 19.25 2.25 12.83
N LYS A 246 18.46 1.31 13.38
CA LYS A 246 17.78 1.44 14.70
C LYS A 246 16.80 2.62 14.83
N ASN A 247 16.07 2.96 13.78
CA ASN A 247 15.03 4.00 13.83
C ASN A 247 13.59 3.46 13.71
N GLY A 248 13.41 2.16 13.51
CA GLY A 248 12.06 1.58 13.39
C GLY A 248 11.30 2.08 12.16
N LEU A 249 11.98 2.13 11.01
CA LEU A 249 11.45 2.72 9.77
C LEU A 249 10.10 2.12 9.36
N THR A 250 9.10 2.99 9.24
CA THR A 250 7.75 2.64 8.81
C THR A 250 7.69 2.41 7.29
N SER A 251 6.54 1.95 6.79
CA SER A 251 6.32 1.82 5.34
C SER A 251 6.47 3.12 4.58
N ALA A 252 6.02 4.23 5.15
CA ALA A 252 6.19 5.56 4.55
C ALA A 252 7.67 5.94 4.45
N ALA A 253 8.46 5.70 5.50
CA ALA A 253 9.89 5.96 5.49
C ALA A 253 10.62 5.16 4.38
N VAL A 254 10.34 3.86 4.25
CA VAL A 254 10.94 3.02 3.19
C VAL A 254 10.51 3.47 1.80
N HIS A 255 9.27 3.95 1.65
CA HIS A 255 8.79 4.51 0.39
C HIS A 255 9.58 5.78 0.00
N TYR A 256 9.78 6.71 0.93
CA TYR A 256 10.59 7.91 0.68
C TYR A 256 12.05 7.58 0.32
N LEU A 257 12.66 6.63 1.03
CA LEU A 257 14.00 6.14 0.70
C LEU A 257 14.07 5.53 -0.69
N SER A 258 13.08 4.70 -1.03
CA SER A 258 13.01 4.08 -2.36
C SER A 258 12.89 5.15 -3.45
N GLY A 259 12.08 6.19 -3.22
CA GLY A 259 11.97 7.33 -4.14
C GLY A 259 13.29 8.08 -4.33
N MET A 260 14.03 8.33 -3.23
CA MET A 260 15.34 8.98 -3.30
C MET A 260 16.36 8.14 -4.06
N LEU A 261 16.40 6.82 -3.85
CA LEU A 261 17.33 5.91 -4.54
C LEU A 261 17.15 5.85 -6.06
N LYS A 262 16.01 6.28 -6.60
CA LYS A 262 15.78 6.40 -8.06
C LYS A 262 16.51 7.59 -8.67
N GLU A 263 16.66 8.66 -7.91
CA GLU A 263 17.15 9.96 -8.40
C GLU A 263 18.58 10.25 -7.90
N ASN A 264 18.95 9.68 -6.75
CA ASN A 264 20.27 9.83 -6.20
C ASN A 264 21.30 9.02 -7.00
N THR A 265 22.38 9.71 -7.38
CA THR A 265 23.46 9.20 -8.22
C THR A 265 24.81 9.29 -7.53
N THR A 266 24.83 9.26 -6.19
CA THR A 266 26.02 9.53 -5.39
C THR A 266 26.16 8.62 -4.19
N LEU A 267 25.06 8.12 -3.64
CA LEU A 267 25.06 7.27 -2.47
C LEU A 267 25.64 5.90 -2.84
N GLU A 268 26.70 5.53 -2.12
CA GLU A 268 27.44 4.28 -2.27
C GLU A 268 27.06 3.26 -1.19
N LYS A 269 26.70 3.73 0.01
CA LYS A 269 26.43 2.87 1.17
C LYS A 269 25.16 3.27 1.89
N LEU A 270 24.28 2.29 2.08
CA LEU A 270 23.01 2.45 2.79
C LEU A 270 22.86 1.41 3.91
N TYR A 271 22.80 1.88 5.15
CA TYR A 271 22.59 1.04 6.32
C TYR A 271 21.18 1.21 6.88
N LEU A 272 20.40 0.12 6.82
CA LEU A 272 19.01 0.07 7.29
C LEU A 272 18.82 -0.98 8.40
N GLY A 273 19.88 -1.33 9.12
CA GLY A 273 19.83 -2.39 10.12
C GLY A 273 18.87 -2.09 11.27
N LYS A 274 18.29 -3.13 11.89
CA LYS A 274 17.47 -2.99 13.12
C LYS A 274 16.26 -2.06 12.96
N ASN A 275 15.60 -2.06 11.80
CA ASN A 275 14.47 -1.17 11.49
C ASN A 275 13.11 -1.88 11.38
N GLN A 276 13.05 -3.20 11.61
CA GLN A 276 11.82 -3.99 11.51
C GLN A 276 11.15 -3.89 10.13
N ILE A 277 11.94 -3.76 9.05
CA ILE A 277 11.45 -3.52 7.69
C ILE A 277 10.53 -4.66 7.19
N GLY A 278 10.85 -5.92 7.42
CA GLY A 278 10.03 -7.05 6.97
C GLY A 278 9.97 -7.25 5.46
N ASP A 279 9.35 -8.36 5.04
CA ASP A 279 9.47 -8.89 3.66
C ASP A 279 8.90 -7.96 2.58
N ASP A 280 7.71 -7.39 2.79
CA ASP A 280 7.01 -6.64 1.75
C ASP A 280 7.75 -5.35 1.39
N ARG A 281 8.31 -4.68 2.40
CA ARG A 281 9.09 -3.45 2.21
C ARG A 281 10.45 -3.73 1.59
N VAL A 282 11.10 -4.84 1.94
CA VAL A 282 12.32 -5.28 1.25
C VAL A 282 12.03 -5.60 -0.21
N ARG A 283 10.94 -6.31 -0.51
CA ARG A 283 10.56 -6.62 -1.89
C ARG A 283 10.29 -5.34 -2.70
N ALA A 284 9.61 -4.36 -2.09
CA ALA A 284 9.39 -3.05 -2.71
C ALA A 284 10.72 -2.32 -3.01
N LEU A 285 11.64 -2.30 -2.03
CA LEU A 285 12.97 -1.71 -2.19
C LEU A 285 13.76 -2.40 -3.33
N CYS A 286 13.79 -3.74 -3.35
CA CYS A 286 14.42 -4.52 -4.40
C CYS A 286 13.80 -4.26 -5.77
N GLY A 287 12.47 -4.19 -5.85
CA GLY A 287 11.75 -3.87 -7.10
C GLY A 287 12.11 -2.50 -7.63
N VAL A 288 12.24 -1.49 -6.77
CA VAL A 288 12.65 -0.14 -7.16
C VAL A 288 14.09 -0.11 -7.68
N LEU A 289 15.02 -0.73 -6.96
CA LEU A 289 16.43 -0.82 -7.38
C LEU A 289 16.59 -1.57 -8.71
N LYS A 290 15.78 -2.61 -8.93
CA LYS A 290 15.72 -3.37 -10.18
C LYS A 290 15.21 -2.53 -11.35
N VAL A 291 14.09 -1.83 -11.18
CA VAL A 291 13.43 -1.10 -12.28
C VAL A 291 14.20 0.15 -12.67
N HIS A 292 14.72 0.89 -11.70
CA HIS A 292 15.32 2.20 -11.94
C HIS A 292 16.84 2.16 -12.06
N GLY A 293 17.49 1.05 -11.68
CA GLY A 293 18.94 0.89 -11.80
C GLY A 293 19.70 1.93 -10.99
N ASN A 294 19.94 1.67 -9.70
CA ASN A 294 20.87 2.50 -8.96
C ASN A 294 22.30 2.04 -9.29
N ASN A 295 23.03 2.91 -9.99
CA ASN A 295 24.38 2.64 -10.47
C ASN A 295 25.47 3.22 -9.55
N THR A 296 25.16 3.52 -8.29
CA THR A 296 26.15 3.99 -7.32
C THR A 296 26.16 3.18 -6.04
N LEU A 297 25.04 2.55 -5.67
CA LEU A 297 24.91 1.82 -4.41
C LEU A 297 25.71 0.51 -4.44
N GLU A 298 26.84 0.51 -3.75
CA GLU A 298 27.76 -0.62 -3.62
C GLU A 298 27.46 -1.48 -2.38
N VAL A 299 26.91 -0.87 -1.32
CA VAL A 299 26.67 -1.52 -0.03
C VAL A 299 25.25 -1.29 0.46
N LEU A 300 24.54 -2.37 0.74
CA LEU A 300 23.22 -2.35 1.36
C LEU A 300 23.20 -3.24 2.61
N SER A 301 22.92 -2.64 3.78
CA SER A 301 22.65 -3.42 5.00
C SER A 301 21.16 -3.47 5.33
N LEU A 302 20.65 -4.69 5.41
CA LEU A 302 19.30 -5.08 5.81
C LEU A 302 19.34 -5.99 7.05
N GLU A 303 20.42 -5.99 7.82
CA GLU A 303 20.58 -6.83 9.02
C GLU A 303 19.46 -6.59 10.05
N CYS A 304 19.04 -7.65 10.75
CA CYS A 304 18.08 -7.53 11.86
C CYS A 304 16.75 -6.80 11.51
N ASN A 305 16.15 -7.13 10.37
CA ASN A 305 14.93 -6.49 9.86
C ASN A 305 13.69 -7.38 9.84
N ARG A 306 13.72 -8.56 10.49
CA ARG A 306 12.63 -9.55 10.48
C ARG A 306 12.29 -10.06 9.07
N ILE A 307 13.30 -10.13 8.21
CA ILE A 307 13.19 -10.66 6.85
C ILE A 307 13.10 -12.19 6.93
N THR A 308 12.26 -12.79 6.10
CA THR A 308 12.03 -14.24 5.97
C THR A 308 12.27 -14.68 4.53
N ASP A 309 12.14 -15.98 4.27
CA ASP A 309 12.30 -16.58 2.94
C ASP A 309 11.37 -15.94 1.88
N ARG A 310 10.30 -15.26 2.29
CA ARG A 310 9.38 -14.57 1.37
C ARG A 310 10.02 -13.41 0.60
N SER A 311 11.10 -12.82 1.10
CA SER A 311 11.80 -11.74 0.37
C SER A 311 12.88 -12.28 -0.58
N VAL A 312 13.32 -13.52 -0.39
CA VAL A 312 14.46 -14.12 -1.09
C VAL A 312 14.30 -14.09 -2.61
N PRO A 313 13.13 -14.40 -3.20
CA PRO A 313 12.95 -14.27 -4.64
C PRO A 313 13.22 -12.84 -5.16
N GLY A 314 12.75 -11.82 -4.44
CA GLY A 314 12.98 -10.41 -4.82
C GLY A 314 14.45 -10.00 -4.69
N ILE A 315 15.15 -10.53 -3.68
CA ILE A 315 16.60 -10.32 -3.52
C ILE A 315 17.37 -10.99 -4.66
N ILE A 316 17.04 -12.24 -5.01
CA ILE A 316 17.65 -12.98 -6.11
C ILE A 316 17.43 -12.23 -7.43
N GLU A 317 16.22 -11.75 -7.69
CA GLU A 317 15.92 -10.96 -8.90
C GLU A 317 16.74 -9.67 -8.98
N LEU A 318 16.94 -8.98 -7.86
CA LEU A 318 17.81 -7.81 -7.80
C LEU A 318 19.27 -8.18 -8.10
N LEU A 319 19.81 -9.18 -7.41
CA LEU A 319 21.22 -9.61 -7.55
C LEU A 319 21.56 -10.15 -8.95
N ASN A 320 20.56 -10.67 -9.67
CA ASN A 320 20.70 -11.12 -11.05
C ASN A 320 20.64 -9.99 -12.09
N GLN A 321 20.42 -8.74 -11.70
CA GLN A 321 20.44 -7.63 -12.66
C GLN A 321 21.85 -7.48 -13.27
N PRO A 322 21.95 -7.38 -14.62
CA PRO A 322 23.24 -7.40 -15.32
C PRO A 322 24.12 -6.20 -14.98
N ASN A 323 23.51 -5.04 -14.71
CA ASN A 323 24.20 -3.78 -14.42
C ASN A 323 24.24 -3.44 -12.92
N LEU A 324 23.99 -4.42 -12.04
CA LEU A 324 24.03 -4.18 -10.60
C LEU A 324 25.48 -3.97 -10.14
N ILE A 325 25.72 -2.88 -9.42
CA ILE A 325 27.05 -2.51 -8.87
C ILE A 325 27.14 -2.83 -7.37
N LEU A 326 26.08 -3.39 -6.79
CA LEU A 326 26.05 -3.81 -5.39
C LEU A 326 27.08 -4.91 -5.14
N ASN A 327 28.13 -4.57 -4.40
CA ASN A 327 29.25 -5.46 -4.06
C ASN A 327 29.05 -6.14 -2.70
N ALA A 328 28.28 -5.53 -1.79
CA ALA A 328 28.04 -6.05 -0.46
C ALA A 328 26.56 -5.96 -0.03
N LEU A 329 26.00 -7.09 0.40
CA LEU A 329 24.67 -7.19 1.00
C LEU A 329 24.78 -7.80 2.41
N PHE A 330 24.46 -7.01 3.43
CA PHE A 330 24.36 -7.54 4.79
C PHE A 330 22.91 -7.91 5.09
N ILE A 331 22.63 -9.19 5.34
CA ILE A 331 21.27 -9.66 5.66
C ILE A 331 21.24 -10.64 6.84
N HIS A 332 22.35 -10.74 7.58
CA HIS A 332 22.43 -11.54 8.81
C HIS A 332 21.45 -11.08 9.89
N SER A 333 21.30 -11.92 10.92
CA SER A 333 20.37 -11.69 12.03
C SER A 333 18.91 -11.48 11.58
N ASN A 334 18.54 -12.04 10.42
CA ASN A 334 17.16 -12.17 9.93
C ASN A 334 16.65 -13.60 10.11
N ARG A 335 15.41 -13.88 9.71
CA ARG A 335 14.71 -15.16 9.89
C ARG A 335 14.71 -15.98 8.59
N LEU A 336 15.87 -16.04 7.92
CA LEU A 336 16.06 -16.85 6.72
C LEU A 336 16.33 -18.31 7.10
N SER A 337 15.72 -19.25 6.38
CA SER A 337 16.06 -20.67 6.48
C SER A 337 17.46 -20.95 5.93
N GLU A 338 18.04 -22.08 6.34
CA GLU A 338 19.33 -22.54 5.83
C GLU A 338 19.31 -22.77 4.32
N GLU A 339 18.19 -23.22 3.76
CA GLU A 339 18.00 -23.37 2.31
C GLU A 339 18.11 -22.02 1.58
N SER A 340 17.47 -20.99 2.12
CA SER A 340 17.56 -19.63 1.58
C SER A 340 18.97 -19.06 1.69
N LYS A 341 19.65 -19.29 2.82
CA LYS A 341 21.06 -18.89 2.99
C LYS A 341 21.98 -19.59 1.99
N GLN A 342 21.81 -20.89 1.78
CA GLN A 342 22.57 -21.65 0.78
C GLN A 342 22.34 -21.10 -0.63
N THR A 343 21.08 -20.84 -0.98
CA THR A 343 20.71 -20.26 -2.28
C THR A 343 21.40 -18.91 -2.51
N LEU A 344 21.34 -18.01 -1.52
CA LEU A 344 22.01 -16.71 -1.59
C LEU A 344 23.54 -16.85 -1.64
N THR A 345 24.12 -17.83 -0.94
CA THR A 345 25.58 -18.10 -0.96
C THR A 345 26.05 -18.58 -2.32
N VAL A 346 25.28 -19.45 -2.99
CA VAL A 346 25.60 -19.91 -4.35
C VAL A 346 25.52 -18.73 -5.31
N LEU A 347 24.47 -17.90 -5.21
CA LEU A 347 24.30 -16.72 -6.04
C LEU A 347 25.42 -15.68 -5.85
N ALA A 348 25.80 -15.44 -4.59
CA ALA A 348 26.91 -14.56 -4.20
C ALA A 348 28.20 -14.91 -4.96
N LYS A 349 28.54 -16.20 -5.02
CA LYS A 349 29.72 -16.70 -5.75
C LYS A 349 29.59 -16.47 -7.26
N THR A 350 28.43 -16.75 -7.84
CA THR A 350 28.19 -16.59 -9.29
C THR A 350 28.22 -15.13 -9.73
N ARG A 351 27.76 -14.20 -8.89
CA ARG A 351 27.71 -12.76 -9.19
C ARG A 351 28.90 -11.97 -8.65
N ASN A 352 29.83 -12.62 -7.93
CA ASN A 352 30.93 -11.99 -7.22
C ASN A 352 30.47 -10.88 -6.26
N ILE A 353 29.36 -11.13 -5.56
CA ILE A 353 28.78 -10.22 -4.57
C ILE A 353 29.04 -10.82 -3.18
N TRP A 354 29.53 -10.01 -2.26
CA TRP A 354 29.72 -10.45 -0.89
C TRP A 354 28.39 -10.35 -0.11
N ILE A 355 27.92 -11.48 0.43
CA ILE A 355 26.67 -11.51 1.22
C ILE A 355 26.98 -12.02 2.63
N ARG A 356 26.71 -11.19 3.66
CA ARG A 356 26.82 -11.62 5.06
C ARG A 356 25.50 -12.20 5.54
N LEU A 357 25.50 -13.49 5.82
CA LEU A 357 24.33 -14.27 6.28
C LEU A 357 24.42 -14.69 7.76
N ASP A 358 25.63 -14.72 8.32
CA ASP A 358 25.92 -15.16 9.69
C ASP A 358 26.12 -13.97 10.64
N GLU A 359 25.80 -14.19 11.92
CA GLU A 359 25.78 -13.16 12.98
C GLU A 359 27.11 -12.43 13.19
#